data_AF-A0A397C2Q0-F1
#
_entry.id   AF-A0A397C2Q0-F1
#
_cell.length_a   1.000
_cell.length_b   1.000
_cell.length_c   1.000
_cell.angle_alpha   90.00
_cell.angle_beta   90.00
_cell.angle_gamma   90.00
#
_symmetry.space_group_name_H-M   'P 1'
#
loop_
_entity.id
_entity.type
_entity.pdbx_description
1 polymer ?
#
loop_
_entity_poly.entity_id
_entity_poly.type
_entity_poly.pdbx_seq_one_letter_code
_entity_poly.pdbx_strand_id
1 'polypeptide(L)'
;MEVDARIWIEDDEAIWLSGVIEECLDGDFVRARLDDGSVITRGVVDGKLEQIIHLRNDQDDFTTVPDLISLQYLHEPELLYAVCDRYAHDLIYTYIGEILLSFNPFQRLDMYSHKYFQTYAASSAQDMSLPPHVFAIAANAFKSLCDDKMNQSILVSGESGAGKTENTKFLMQYLTQVGAMGVPSSSPAKPSVVKRGGGRGKKPTAVHAPPGQIQTQILQTNPILEAFGNARTVRNDNSS
;
A
#
# COMPACT_ATOMS: atom_id res chain seq x y z
N MET A 1 6.06 32.50 -10.28
CA MET A 1 5.40 32.35 -8.97
C MET A 1 4.97 33.73 -8.51
N GLU A 2 3.80 33.85 -7.90
CA GLU A 2 3.26 35.12 -7.42
C GLU A 2 3.51 35.28 -5.91
N VAL A 3 3.47 36.52 -5.42
CA VAL A 3 3.44 36.80 -3.98
C VAL A 3 2.23 36.11 -3.37
N ASP A 4 2.35 35.65 -2.13
CA ASP A 4 1.37 34.84 -1.40
C ASP A 4 1.19 33.39 -1.90
N ALA A 5 1.95 32.94 -2.90
CA ALA A 5 1.93 31.53 -3.30
C ALA A 5 2.54 30.63 -2.21
N ARG A 6 1.83 29.54 -1.89
CA ARG A 6 2.33 28.48 -1.01
C ARG A 6 3.40 27.67 -1.73
N ILE A 7 4.52 27.39 -1.05
CA ILE A 7 5.65 26.70 -1.65
C ILE A 7 6.32 25.71 -0.68
N TRP A 8 7.03 24.77 -1.29
CA TRP A 8 8.04 23.91 -0.68
C TRP A 8 9.43 24.39 -1.10
N ILE A 9 10.38 24.33 -0.18
CA ILE A 9 11.76 24.77 -0.38
C ILE A 9 12.69 23.66 0.12
N GLU A 10 13.68 23.29 -0.67
CA GLU A 10 14.67 22.27 -0.30
C GLU A 10 15.50 22.69 0.93
N ASP A 11 15.74 21.74 1.83
CA ASP A 11 16.52 21.92 3.06
C ASP A 11 17.38 20.69 3.36
N ASP A 12 18.61 20.92 3.84
CA ASP A 12 19.57 19.83 4.08
C ASP A 12 19.19 18.95 5.29
N GLU A 13 18.45 19.49 6.26
CA GLU A 13 18.08 18.77 7.49
C GLU A 13 16.65 18.23 7.43
N ALA A 14 15.69 19.09 7.06
CA ALA A 14 14.27 18.76 6.98
C ALA A 14 13.84 18.15 5.64
N ILE A 15 14.74 18.08 4.66
CA ILE A 15 14.51 17.70 3.25
C ILE A 15 13.67 18.77 2.53
N TRP A 16 12.49 19.10 3.06
CA TRP A 16 11.59 20.11 2.51
C TRP A 16 10.98 20.97 3.62
N LEU A 17 11.05 22.28 3.45
CA LEU A 17 10.41 23.28 4.30
C LEU A 17 9.19 23.87 3.59
N SER A 18 8.11 24.05 4.32
CA SER A 18 6.91 24.73 3.81
C SER A 18 6.93 26.23 4.14
N GLY A 19 6.39 27.03 3.22
CA GLY A 19 6.20 28.45 3.45
C GLY A 19 5.37 29.13 2.38
N VAL A 20 5.43 30.47 2.38
CA VAL A 20 4.73 31.36 1.47
C VAL A 20 5.70 32.41 0.93
N ILE A 21 5.59 32.72 -0.36
CA ILE A 21 6.38 33.78 -0.99
C ILE A 21 5.93 35.14 -0.46
N GLU A 22 6.85 35.89 0.17
CA GLU A 22 6.60 37.28 0.57
C GLU A 22 7.00 38.27 -0.51
N GLU A 23 8.14 38.02 -1.17
CA GLU A 23 8.70 38.98 -2.13
C GLU A 23 9.55 38.26 -3.18
N CYS A 24 9.40 38.69 -4.44
CA CYS A 24 10.27 38.30 -5.55
C CYS A 24 11.29 39.42 -5.79
N LEU A 25 12.55 39.19 -5.46
CA LEU A 25 13.64 40.16 -5.54
C LEU A 25 14.43 39.97 -6.86
N ASP A 26 14.50 41.03 -7.68
CA ASP A 26 15.36 41.19 -8.86
C ASP A 26 15.44 40.01 -9.86
N GLY A 27 14.39 39.17 -9.94
CA GLY A 27 14.29 38.03 -10.86
C GLY A 27 15.08 36.77 -10.45
N ASP A 28 16.12 36.93 -9.64
CA ASP A 28 17.05 35.86 -9.25
C ASP A 28 16.97 35.48 -7.76
N PHE A 29 16.09 36.09 -6.96
CA PHE A 29 15.95 35.76 -5.55
C PHE A 29 14.48 35.72 -5.11
N VAL A 30 14.14 34.74 -4.27
CA VAL A 30 12.82 34.66 -3.63
C VAL A 30 12.99 34.75 -2.13
N ARG A 31 12.23 35.66 -1.52
CA ARG A 31 12.06 35.76 -0.08
C ARG A 31 10.78 35.05 0.32
N ALA A 32 10.91 34.05 1.17
CA ALA A 32 9.80 33.24 1.65
C ALA A 32 9.74 33.27 3.17
N ARG A 33 8.52 33.39 3.70
CA ARG A 33 8.23 33.17 5.12
C ARG A 33 7.80 31.73 5.30
N LEU A 34 8.54 31.01 6.13
CA LEU A 34 8.26 29.62 6.46
C LEU A 34 7.08 29.51 7.43
N ASP A 35 6.49 28.32 7.50
CA ASP A 35 5.35 28.04 8.38
C ASP A 35 5.70 28.19 9.88
N ASP A 36 6.98 28.08 10.24
CA ASP A 36 7.49 28.33 11.60
C ASP A 36 7.67 29.83 11.94
N GLY A 37 7.40 30.71 10.97
CA GLY A 37 7.52 32.17 11.09
C GLY A 37 8.91 32.72 10.79
N SER A 38 9.91 31.88 10.55
CA SER A 38 11.22 32.32 10.08
C SER A 38 11.16 32.78 8.61
N VAL A 39 12.10 33.62 8.20
CA VAL A 39 12.15 34.16 6.85
C VAL A 39 13.46 33.76 6.21
N ILE A 40 13.38 33.13 5.04
CA ILE A 40 14.54 32.71 4.27
C ILE A 40 14.57 33.42 2.92
N THR A 41 15.77 33.63 2.41
CA THR A 41 15.98 34.13 1.04
C THR A 41 16.79 33.09 0.30
N ARG A 42 16.23 32.57 -0.79
CA ARG A 42 16.91 31.60 -1.65
C ARG A 42 17.19 32.23 -3.00
N GLY A 43 18.44 32.12 -3.43
CA GLY A 43 18.89 32.54 -4.74
C GLY A 43 18.62 31.49 -5.79
N VAL A 44 18.28 31.95 -6.98
CA VAL A 44 18.07 31.15 -8.17
C VAL A 44 19.43 30.83 -8.76
N VAL A 45 19.93 29.63 -8.53
CA VAL A 45 21.17 29.18 -9.18
C VAL A 45 20.82 28.82 -10.64
N ASP A 46 21.48 29.47 -11.59
CA ASP A 46 21.38 29.20 -13.04
C ASP A 46 19.98 29.31 -13.68
N GLY A 47 19.09 30.15 -13.13
CA GLY A 47 17.75 30.36 -13.69
C GLY A 47 16.78 29.18 -13.52
N LYS A 48 17.13 28.18 -12.70
CA LYS A 48 16.30 26.98 -12.47
C LYS A 48 15.56 27.04 -11.13
N LEU A 49 14.66 28.00 -11.01
CA LEU A 49 13.76 28.17 -9.85
C LEU A 49 13.01 26.89 -9.47
N GLU A 50 12.63 26.11 -10.48
CA GLU A 50 11.82 24.88 -10.36
C GLU A 50 12.55 23.69 -9.73
N GLN A 51 13.87 23.78 -9.53
CA GLN A 51 14.63 22.68 -8.92
C GLN A 51 14.70 22.75 -7.40
N ILE A 52 14.49 23.94 -6.82
CA ILE A 52 14.66 24.18 -5.38
C ILE A 52 13.33 24.60 -4.74
N ILE A 53 12.42 25.18 -5.52
CA ILE A 53 11.13 25.68 -5.05
C ILE A 53 10.00 25.04 -5.86
N HIS A 54 9.05 24.44 -5.15
CA HIS A 54 7.87 23.82 -5.75
C HIS A 54 6.59 24.46 -5.18
N LEU A 55 5.55 24.60 -6.00
CA LEU A 55 4.24 25.10 -5.53
C LEU A 55 3.56 24.06 -4.65
N ARG A 56 3.02 24.47 -3.50
CA ARG A 56 2.31 23.59 -2.56
C ARG A 56 0.81 23.62 -2.85
N ASN A 57 0.11 22.48 -2.71
CA ASN A 57 -1.35 22.48 -2.82
C ASN A 57 -2.00 23.24 -1.65
N ASP A 58 -3.24 23.69 -1.83
CA ASP A 58 -3.99 24.38 -0.76
C ASP A 58 -4.45 23.45 0.37
N GLN A 59 -4.19 22.15 0.24
CA GLN A 59 -4.64 21.11 1.16
C GLN A 59 -3.53 20.73 2.16
N ASP A 60 -3.92 20.67 3.44
CA ASP A 60 -3.02 20.32 4.54
C ASP A 60 -3.38 19.02 5.26
N ASP A 61 -4.63 18.56 5.12
CA ASP A 61 -5.11 17.29 5.68
C ASP A 61 -5.28 16.26 4.55
N PHE A 62 -4.39 15.28 4.50
CA PHE A 62 -4.38 14.23 3.48
C PHE A 62 -5.09 12.96 3.93
N THR A 63 -5.68 12.93 5.14
CA THR A 63 -6.44 11.77 5.63
C THR A 63 -7.64 11.46 4.72
N THR A 64 -8.21 12.50 4.12
CA THR A 64 -9.36 12.44 3.20
C THR A 64 -8.97 12.24 1.73
N VAL A 65 -7.67 12.17 1.41
CA VAL A 65 -7.18 11.96 0.04
C VAL A 65 -6.65 10.54 -0.10
N PRO A 66 -7.47 9.60 -0.58
CA PRO A 66 -7.07 8.21 -0.73
C PRO A 66 -6.13 8.00 -1.93
N ASP A 67 -6.14 8.88 -2.93
CA ASP A 67 -5.36 8.77 -4.16
C ASP A 67 -4.62 10.07 -4.49
N LEU A 68 -3.28 10.02 -4.52
CA LEU A 68 -2.44 11.20 -4.67
C LEU A 68 -2.46 11.78 -6.09
N ILE A 69 -2.87 11.02 -7.12
CA ILE A 69 -3.00 11.60 -8.48
C ILE A 69 -4.15 12.61 -8.59
N SER A 70 -4.98 12.75 -7.55
CA SER A 70 -6.03 13.77 -7.46
C SER A 70 -5.48 15.16 -7.11
N LEU A 71 -4.23 15.25 -6.66
CA LEU A 71 -3.59 16.52 -6.30
C LEU A 71 -3.26 17.34 -7.55
N GLN A 72 -3.35 18.67 -7.43
CA GLN A 72 -3.03 19.57 -8.53
C GLN A 72 -1.52 19.61 -8.82
N TYR A 73 -0.72 19.75 -7.77
CA TYR A 73 0.74 19.66 -7.85
C TYR A 73 1.20 18.30 -7.35
N LEU A 74 1.90 17.57 -8.23
CA LEU A 74 2.37 16.20 -7.99
C LEU A 74 3.88 16.12 -8.13
N HIS A 75 4.60 16.64 -7.13
CA HIS A 75 6.06 16.58 -7.04
C HIS A 75 6.47 15.93 -5.71
N GLU A 76 7.76 15.66 -5.57
CA GLU A 76 8.33 14.93 -4.43
C GLU A 76 7.97 15.52 -3.05
N PRO A 77 8.11 16.83 -2.78
CA PRO A 77 7.76 17.39 -1.47
C PRO A 77 6.31 17.11 -1.08
N GLU A 78 5.39 17.28 -2.03
CA GLU A 78 3.96 17.08 -1.78
C GLU A 78 3.64 15.61 -1.49
N LEU A 79 4.18 14.71 -2.30
CA LEU A 79 3.99 13.27 -2.13
C LEU A 79 4.54 12.80 -0.77
N LEU A 80 5.73 13.29 -0.39
CA LEU A 80 6.33 12.99 0.90
C LEU A 80 5.46 13.49 2.04
N TYR A 81 5.02 14.76 1.99
CA TYR A 81 4.18 15.34 3.03
C TYR A 81 2.84 14.61 3.17
N ALA A 82 2.15 14.34 2.06
CA ALA A 82 0.87 13.64 2.04
C ALA A 82 0.97 12.23 2.65
N VAL A 83 2.02 11.49 2.31
CA VAL A 83 2.29 10.17 2.88
C VAL A 83 2.59 10.25 4.38
N CYS A 84 3.42 11.21 4.80
CA CYS A 84 3.78 11.41 6.21
C CYS A 84 2.56 11.76 7.06
N ASP A 85 1.71 12.67 6.58
CA ASP A 85 0.46 13.07 7.26
C ASP A 85 -0.49 11.87 7.40
N ARG A 86 -0.72 11.11 6.31
CA ARG A 86 -1.54 9.90 6.35
C ARG A 86 -0.97 8.84 7.31
N TYR A 87 0.34 8.63 7.27
CA TYR A 87 1.01 7.67 8.15
C TYR A 87 0.88 8.06 9.63
N ALA A 88 0.97 9.35 9.96
CA ALA A 88 0.78 9.86 11.32
C ALA A 88 -0.65 9.60 11.87
N HIS A 89 -1.61 9.38 10.98
CA HIS A 89 -3.00 9.02 11.29
C HIS A 89 -3.30 7.52 11.14
N ASP A 90 -2.28 6.65 11.20
CA ASP A 90 -2.39 5.18 11.01
C ASP A 90 -2.94 4.75 9.63
N LEU A 91 -2.99 5.65 8.65
CA LEU A 91 -3.41 5.35 7.27
C LEU A 91 -2.20 4.93 6.44
N ILE A 92 -1.80 3.66 6.56
CA ILE A 92 -0.59 3.15 5.92
C ILE A 92 -0.70 2.91 4.41
N TYR A 93 -1.93 2.94 3.89
CA TYR A 93 -2.25 2.64 2.50
C TYR A 93 -2.72 3.89 1.79
N THR A 94 -2.14 4.14 0.61
CA THR A 94 -2.45 5.31 -0.23
C THR A 94 -2.32 4.91 -1.70
N TYR A 95 -3.28 5.29 -2.53
CA TYR A 95 -3.18 5.08 -3.98
C TYR A 95 -2.31 6.14 -4.65
N ILE A 96 -1.67 5.72 -5.72
CA ILE A 96 -1.14 6.57 -6.78
C ILE A 96 -1.63 5.97 -8.09
N GLY A 97 -2.85 6.32 -8.48
CA GLY A 97 -3.55 5.67 -9.59
C GLY A 97 -3.69 4.17 -9.35
N GLU A 98 -3.09 3.35 -10.21
CA GLU A 98 -3.16 1.89 -10.10
C GLU A 98 -2.20 1.30 -9.04
N ILE A 99 -1.24 2.08 -8.56
CA ILE A 99 -0.24 1.64 -7.58
C ILE A 99 -0.80 1.85 -6.17
N LEU A 100 -0.64 0.85 -5.30
CA LEU A 100 -0.90 0.98 -3.86
C LEU A 100 0.42 1.17 -3.12
N LEU A 101 0.62 2.34 -2.54
CA LEU A 101 1.68 2.55 -1.55
C LEU A 101 1.28 1.89 -0.23
N SER A 102 2.25 1.22 0.39
CA SER A 102 2.11 0.56 1.69
C SER A 102 3.29 0.92 2.56
N PHE A 103 3.03 1.58 3.68
CA PHE A 103 4.05 1.90 4.68
C PHE A 103 4.01 0.89 5.82
N ASN A 104 5.16 0.46 6.33
CA ASN A 104 5.19 -0.49 7.44
C ASN A 104 4.91 0.25 8.75
N PRO A 105 3.78 -0.01 9.45
CA PRO A 105 3.44 0.69 10.69
C PRO A 105 4.32 0.28 11.89
N PHE A 106 5.08 -0.82 11.80
CA PHE A 106 5.77 -1.45 12.93
C PHE A 106 4.88 -1.78 14.15
N GLN A 107 3.57 -1.73 13.97
CA GLN A 107 2.54 -2.09 14.95
C GLN A 107 1.42 -2.90 14.29
N ARG A 108 0.61 -3.55 15.11
CA ARG A 108 -0.57 -4.27 14.62
C ARG A 108 -1.74 -3.29 14.50
N LEU A 109 -2.36 -3.28 13.33
CA LEU A 109 -3.55 -2.47 13.04
C LEU A 109 -4.76 -3.40 12.83
N ASP A 110 -5.95 -2.96 13.25
CA ASP A 110 -7.19 -3.76 13.23
C ASP A 110 -7.85 -3.88 11.84
N MET A 111 -7.24 -3.28 10.82
CA MET A 111 -7.73 -3.23 9.44
C MET A 111 -7.66 -4.56 8.67
N TYR A 112 -7.04 -5.60 9.25
CA TYR A 112 -7.01 -6.95 8.67
C TYR A 112 -8.05 -7.89 9.29
N SER A 113 -8.97 -7.36 10.09
CA SER A 113 -10.04 -8.16 10.69
C SER A 113 -10.99 -8.72 9.64
N HIS A 114 -11.73 -9.77 10.01
CA HIS A 114 -12.70 -10.41 9.13
C HIS A 114 -13.79 -9.43 8.64
N LYS A 115 -14.12 -8.41 9.44
CA LYS A 115 -15.05 -7.35 9.06
C LYS A 115 -14.53 -6.55 7.86
N TYR A 116 -13.26 -6.13 7.90
CA TYR A 116 -12.63 -5.42 6.77
C TYR A 116 -12.61 -6.29 5.52
N PHE A 117 -12.22 -7.56 5.65
CA PHE A 117 -12.28 -8.52 4.54
C PHE A 117 -13.66 -8.55 3.87
N GLN A 118 -14.73 -8.68 4.67
CA GLN A 118 -16.10 -8.75 4.14
C GLN A 118 -16.50 -7.49 3.39
N THR A 119 -16.10 -6.31 3.88
CA THR A 119 -16.36 -5.04 3.19
C THR A 119 -15.79 -5.04 1.78
N TYR A 120 -14.51 -5.39 1.61
CA TYR A 120 -13.86 -5.44 0.28
C TYR A 120 -14.30 -6.62 -0.58
N ALA A 121 -14.80 -7.70 0.02
CA ALA A 121 -15.34 -8.85 -0.72
C ALA A 121 -16.77 -8.60 -1.23
N ALA A 122 -17.55 -7.77 -0.52
CA ALA A 122 -18.92 -7.43 -0.88
C ALA A 122 -19.01 -6.23 -1.83
N SER A 123 -18.01 -5.35 -1.83
CA SER A 123 -17.95 -4.21 -2.74
C SER A 123 -17.67 -4.63 -4.17
N SER A 124 -18.23 -3.90 -5.14
CA SER A 124 -17.70 -3.93 -6.49
C SER A 124 -16.26 -3.41 -6.49
N ALA A 125 -15.35 -4.05 -7.24
CA ALA A 125 -13.93 -3.67 -7.39
C ALA A 125 -13.66 -2.18 -7.72
N GLN A 126 -14.64 -1.47 -8.26
CA GLN A 126 -14.55 -0.04 -8.61
C GLN A 126 -15.28 0.86 -7.60
N ASP A 127 -15.63 0.34 -6.43
CA ASP A 127 -16.21 1.17 -5.37
C ASP A 127 -15.12 2.07 -4.78
N MET A 128 -14.89 3.20 -5.46
CA MET A 128 -13.96 4.25 -5.06
C MET A 128 -14.35 4.91 -3.73
N SER A 129 -15.49 4.53 -3.12
CA SER A 129 -15.85 4.96 -1.78
C SER A 129 -15.08 4.21 -0.68
N LEU A 130 -14.47 3.06 -0.99
CA LEU A 130 -13.66 2.34 -0.03
C LEU A 130 -12.25 2.94 0.08
N PRO A 131 -11.67 2.97 1.29
CA PRO A 131 -10.33 3.49 1.47
C PRO A 131 -9.27 2.57 0.82
N PRO A 132 -8.04 3.08 0.60
CA PRO A 132 -6.98 2.29 0.02
C PRO A 132 -6.63 1.09 0.90
N HIS A 133 -6.55 -0.09 0.29
CA HIS A 133 -6.22 -1.31 1.02
C HIS A 133 -5.68 -2.42 0.11
N VAL A 134 -4.84 -3.29 0.66
CA VAL A 134 -4.31 -4.48 -0.05
C VAL A 134 -5.41 -5.43 -0.53
N PHE A 135 -6.52 -5.50 0.21
CA PHE A 135 -7.69 -6.30 -0.19
C PHE A 135 -8.39 -5.74 -1.42
N ALA A 136 -8.38 -4.42 -1.65
CA ALA A 136 -8.93 -3.85 -2.88
C ALA A 136 -8.09 -4.26 -4.10
N ILE A 137 -6.75 -4.28 -3.98
CA ILE A 137 -5.88 -4.78 -5.06
C ILE A 137 -6.17 -6.25 -5.37
N ALA A 138 -6.33 -7.09 -4.35
CA ALA A 138 -6.70 -8.49 -4.54
C ALA A 138 -8.10 -8.66 -5.16
N ALA A 139 -9.08 -7.86 -4.72
CA ALA A 139 -10.43 -7.86 -5.26
C ALA A 139 -10.44 -7.51 -6.75
N ASN A 140 -9.70 -6.47 -7.14
CA ASN A 140 -9.60 -5.99 -8.50
C ASN A 140 -8.95 -7.04 -9.40
N ALA A 141 -7.82 -7.60 -9.00
CA ALA A 141 -7.18 -8.70 -9.73
C ALA A 141 -8.10 -9.92 -9.85
N PHE A 142 -8.79 -10.34 -8.79
CA PHE A 142 -9.70 -11.48 -8.85
C PHE A 142 -10.87 -11.22 -9.81
N LYS A 143 -11.43 -10.01 -9.79
CA LYS A 143 -12.49 -9.62 -10.72
C LYS A 143 -11.99 -9.64 -12.17
N SER A 144 -10.86 -9.00 -12.48
CA SER A 144 -10.29 -9.00 -13.84
C SER A 144 -10.00 -10.43 -14.33
N LEU A 145 -9.55 -11.32 -13.44
CA LEU A 145 -9.41 -12.74 -13.76
C LEU A 145 -10.74 -13.38 -14.19
N CYS A 146 -11.83 -13.09 -13.48
CA CYS A 146 -13.16 -13.65 -13.77
C CYS A 146 -13.80 -13.04 -15.03
N ASP A 147 -13.70 -11.72 -15.19
CA ASP A 147 -14.35 -10.96 -16.25
C ASP A 147 -13.60 -11.13 -17.58
N ASP A 148 -12.28 -10.92 -17.57
CA ASP A 148 -11.44 -10.94 -18.77
C ASP A 148 -10.97 -12.34 -19.13
N LYS A 149 -11.05 -13.31 -18.19
CA LYS A 149 -10.58 -14.69 -18.34
C LYS A 149 -9.08 -14.79 -18.68
N MET A 150 -8.31 -13.80 -18.22
CA MET A 150 -6.87 -13.69 -18.43
C MET A 150 -6.14 -13.81 -17.10
N ASN A 151 -4.96 -14.42 -17.13
CA ASN A 151 -4.10 -14.52 -15.94
C ASN A 151 -3.70 -13.13 -15.44
N GLN A 152 -3.68 -12.96 -14.12
CA GLN A 152 -3.37 -11.69 -13.47
C GLN A 152 -2.05 -11.80 -12.71
N SER A 153 -1.35 -10.68 -12.56
CA SER A 153 -0.11 -10.58 -11.80
C SER A 153 -0.16 -9.39 -10.86
N ILE A 154 0.16 -9.61 -9.58
CA ILE A 154 0.33 -8.55 -8.59
C ILE A 154 1.82 -8.48 -8.26
N LEU A 155 2.45 -7.34 -8.53
CA LEU A 155 3.85 -7.10 -8.20
C LEU A 155 3.96 -6.40 -6.84
N VAL A 156 4.63 -7.04 -5.88
CA VAL A 156 4.90 -6.45 -4.55
C VAL A 156 6.38 -6.11 -4.47
N SER A 157 6.71 -4.81 -4.52
CA SER A 157 8.08 -4.30 -4.47
C SER A 157 8.33 -3.49 -3.20
N GLY A 158 9.61 -3.35 -2.83
CA GLY A 158 10.04 -2.54 -1.69
C GLY A 158 11.38 -3.01 -1.12
N GLU A 159 12.06 -2.14 -0.40
CA GLU A 159 13.31 -2.50 0.28
C GLU A 159 13.08 -3.57 1.37
N SER A 160 14.19 -4.09 1.90
CA SER A 160 14.13 -4.99 3.04
C SER A 160 13.54 -4.28 4.26
N GLY A 161 12.63 -4.94 4.97
CA GLY A 161 11.88 -4.33 6.10
C GLY A 161 10.60 -3.57 5.71
N ALA A 162 10.32 -3.37 4.42
CA ALA A 162 9.13 -2.62 3.96
C ALA A 162 7.78 -3.35 4.17
N GLY A 163 7.77 -4.60 4.66
CA GLY A 163 6.53 -5.35 4.92
C GLY A 163 5.96 -6.10 3.71
N LYS A 164 6.80 -6.40 2.69
CA LYS A 164 6.41 -7.17 1.49
C LYS A 164 5.75 -8.51 1.83
N THR A 165 6.42 -9.33 2.65
CA THR A 165 5.97 -10.69 2.99
C THR A 165 4.61 -10.69 3.68
N GLU A 166 4.37 -9.74 4.60
CA GLU A 166 3.09 -9.65 5.31
C GLU A 166 1.96 -9.17 4.40
N ASN A 167 2.22 -8.19 3.51
CA ASN A 167 1.27 -7.80 2.47
C ASN A 167 0.92 -8.96 1.52
N THR A 168 1.92 -9.71 1.06
CA THR A 168 1.71 -10.89 0.21
C THR A 168 0.86 -11.94 0.92
N LYS A 169 1.09 -12.15 2.21
CA LYS A 169 0.26 -13.04 3.02
C LYS A 169 -1.20 -12.57 3.04
N PHE A 170 -1.48 -11.28 3.28
CA PHE A 170 -2.85 -10.76 3.23
C PHE A 170 -3.52 -10.88 1.86
N LEU A 171 -2.78 -10.64 0.77
CA LEU A 171 -3.26 -10.89 -0.60
C LEU A 171 -3.69 -12.36 -0.78
N MET A 172 -2.83 -13.30 -0.37
CA MET A 172 -3.11 -14.73 -0.48
C MET A 172 -4.28 -15.18 0.39
N GLN A 173 -4.41 -14.61 1.60
CA GLN A 173 -5.57 -14.86 2.46
C GLN A 173 -6.86 -14.41 1.78
N TYR A 174 -6.86 -13.22 1.19
CA TYR A 174 -8.03 -12.71 0.49
C TYR A 174 -8.42 -13.61 -0.70
N LEU A 175 -7.47 -13.90 -1.59
CA LEU A 175 -7.72 -14.67 -2.82
C LEU A 175 -8.18 -16.11 -2.53
N THR A 176 -7.61 -16.76 -1.51
CA THR A 176 -8.02 -18.12 -1.12
C THR A 176 -9.43 -18.14 -0.53
N GLN A 177 -9.81 -17.12 0.23
CA GLN A 177 -11.14 -17.04 0.84
C GLN A 177 -12.22 -16.73 -0.21
N VAL A 178 -12.01 -15.75 -1.09
CA VAL A 178 -12.96 -15.42 -2.17
C VAL A 178 -13.08 -16.56 -3.17
N GLY A 179 -11.96 -17.18 -3.57
CA GLY A 179 -11.97 -18.33 -4.47
C GLY A 179 -12.77 -19.52 -3.91
N ALA A 180 -12.78 -19.70 -2.59
CA ALA A 180 -13.59 -20.74 -1.94
C ALA A 180 -15.09 -20.41 -1.88
N MET A 181 -15.48 -19.13 -1.89
CA MET A 181 -16.89 -18.70 -1.90
C MET A 181 -17.55 -18.90 -3.27
N GLY A 182 -16.78 -18.88 -4.36
CA GLY A 182 -17.26 -19.10 -5.73
C GLY A 182 -17.52 -20.58 -6.09
N VAL A 183 -17.16 -21.53 -5.23
CA VAL A 183 -17.45 -22.95 -5.43
C VAL A 183 -18.79 -23.27 -4.74
N PRO A 184 -19.86 -23.65 -5.47
CA PRO A 184 -21.09 -24.08 -4.82
C PRO A 184 -20.79 -25.28 -3.92
N SER A 185 -20.99 -25.10 -2.62
CA SER A 185 -20.76 -26.12 -1.61
C SER A 185 -21.72 -27.27 -1.83
N SER A 186 -21.25 -28.35 -2.45
CA SER A 186 -21.94 -29.63 -2.41
C SER A 186 -21.80 -30.21 -0.99
N SER A 187 -22.77 -29.86 -0.14
CA SER A 187 -23.14 -30.46 1.16
C SER A 187 -22.20 -30.25 2.37
N PRO A 188 -22.77 -30.01 3.57
CA PRO A 188 -22.00 -30.02 4.82
C PRO A 188 -21.71 -31.47 5.23
N ALA A 189 -20.45 -31.91 5.12
CA ALA A 189 -20.05 -33.23 5.58
C ALA A 189 -20.09 -33.29 7.12
N LYS A 190 -20.99 -34.13 7.65
CA LYS A 190 -21.04 -34.51 9.07
C LYS A 190 -19.73 -35.20 9.50
N PRO A 191 -19.30 -35.10 10.77
CA PRO A 191 -18.10 -35.77 11.25
C PRO A 191 -18.34 -37.28 11.34
N SER A 192 -17.79 -38.05 10.40
CA SER A 192 -17.82 -39.52 10.45
C SER A 192 -16.59 -40.05 11.19
N VAL A 193 -16.86 -40.65 12.36
CA VAL A 193 -15.94 -41.40 13.21
C VAL A 193 -15.16 -42.45 12.39
N VAL A 194 -13.84 -42.45 12.56
CA VAL A 194 -12.87 -43.31 11.87
C VAL A 194 -13.03 -44.78 12.31
N LYS A 195 -13.32 -45.69 11.37
CA LYS A 195 -13.02 -47.13 11.50
C LYS A 195 -11.78 -47.46 10.65
N ARG A 196 -10.75 -48.03 11.31
CA ARG A 196 -9.52 -48.54 10.68
C ARG A 196 -9.83 -49.80 9.85
N GLY A 197 -9.41 -49.80 8.59
CA GLY A 197 -9.37 -50.97 7.72
C GLY A 197 -8.49 -50.71 6.50
N GLY A 198 -7.43 -51.49 6.34
CA GLY A 198 -6.39 -51.29 5.32
C GLY A 198 -6.82 -51.66 3.90
N GLY A 199 -6.14 -51.07 2.91
CA GLY A 199 -6.31 -51.44 1.50
C GLY A 199 -5.71 -50.44 0.51
N ARG A 200 -4.57 -50.84 -0.07
CA ARG A 200 -3.89 -50.39 -1.30
C ARG A 200 -4.60 -49.37 -2.21
N GLY A 201 -3.84 -48.31 -2.54
CA GLY A 201 -3.75 -47.73 -3.89
C GLY A 201 -4.97 -46.99 -4.43
N LYS A 202 -5.09 -45.70 -4.13
CA LYS A 202 -5.87 -44.75 -4.95
C LYS A 202 -4.99 -43.58 -5.36
N LYS A 203 -4.96 -43.30 -6.67
CA LYS A 203 -4.39 -42.08 -7.27
C LYS A 203 -4.97 -40.85 -6.54
N PRO A 204 -4.20 -39.76 -6.34
CA PRO A 204 -4.74 -38.56 -5.72
C PRO A 204 -5.77 -37.97 -6.67
N THR A 205 -7.03 -38.19 -6.36
CA THR A 205 -8.13 -37.39 -6.91
C THR A 205 -8.03 -36.04 -6.21
N ALA A 206 -8.13 -34.94 -6.96
CA ALA A 206 -8.10 -33.59 -6.42
C ALA A 206 -9.29 -33.40 -5.48
N VAL A 207 -9.09 -33.73 -4.21
CA VAL A 207 -10.02 -33.43 -3.13
C VAL A 207 -9.96 -31.92 -2.98
N HIS A 208 -11.06 -31.23 -3.29
CA HIS A 208 -11.23 -29.83 -2.93
C HIS A 208 -11.01 -29.69 -1.43
N ALA A 209 -9.84 -29.17 -1.10
CA ALA A 209 -9.41 -28.89 0.25
C ALA A 209 -10.39 -27.85 0.85
N PRO A 210 -10.94 -28.05 2.05
CA PRO A 210 -11.85 -27.09 2.68
C PRO A 210 -11.27 -25.66 2.66
N PRO A 211 -12.12 -24.62 2.62
CA PRO A 211 -11.70 -23.23 2.73
C PRO A 211 -10.78 -23.08 3.95
N GLY A 212 -9.52 -22.70 3.72
CA GLY A 212 -8.48 -22.64 4.75
C GLY A 212 -7.36 -23.68 4.57
N GLN A 213 -7.59 -24.85 3.98
CA GLN A 213 -6.51 -25.85 3.83
C GLN A 213 -5.48 -25.42 2.76
N ILE A 214 -5.89 -24.79 1.65
CA ILE A 214 -4.96 -24.22 0.67
C ILE A 214 -4.17 -23.05 1.27
N GLN A 215 -4.86 -22.15 1.98
CA GLN A 215 -4.23 -21.05 2.71
C GLN A 215 -3.19 -21.57 3.71
N THR A 216 -3.57 -22.54 4.55
CA THR A 216 -2.67 -23.16 5.52
C THR A 216 -1.49 -23.84 4.82
N GLN A 217 -1.71 -24.57 3.73
CA GLN A 217 -0.63 -25.21 2.97
C GLN A 217 0.37 -24.18 2.43
N ILE A 218 -0.12 -23.10 1.82
CA ILE A 218 0.73 -22.03 1.29
C ILE A 218 1.50 -21.35 2.43
N LEU A 219 0.82 -20.96 3.51
CA LEU A 219 1.46 -20.30 4.65
C LEU A 219 2.43 -21.22 5.41
N GLN A 220 2.21 -22.53 5.40
CA GLN A 220 3.12 -23.53 5.97
C GLN A 220 4.42 -23.70 5.17
N THR A 221 4.47 -23.22 3.92
CA THR A 221 5.73 -23.21 3.17
C THR A 221 6.65 -22.08 3.63
N ASN A 222 6.11 -20.97 4.16
CA ASN A 222 6.90 -19.80 4.55
C ASN A 222 8.06 -20.14 5.49
N PRO A 223 7.89 -20.89 6.61
CA PRO A 223 9.02 -21.21 7.49
C PRO A 223 10.18 -21.93 6.78
N ILE A 224 9.89 -22.79 5.80
CA ILE A 224 10.92 -23.51 5.04
C ILE A 224 11.56 -22.56 4.03
N LEU A 225 10.76 -21.83 3.25
CA LEU A 225 11.26 -20.89 2.25
C LEU A 225 12.08 -19.76 2.90
N GLU A 226 11.64 -19.25 4.04
CA GLU A 226 12.37 -18.24 4.81
C GLU A 226 13.65 -18.83 5.43
N ALA A 227 13.63 -20.05 5.97
CA ALA A 227 14.82 -20.65 6.58
C ALA A 227 15.98 -20.88 5.58
N PHE A 228 15.66 -21.13 4.31
CA PHE A 228 16.66 -21.39 3.26
C PHE A 228 16.88 -20.20 2.31
N GLY A 229 15.90 -19.31 2.18
CA GLY A 229 15.91 -18.19 1.24
C GLY A 229 16.16 -16.84 1.88
N ASN A 230 15.90 -16.68 3.19
CA ASN A 230 16.12 -15.42 3.88
C ASN A 230 17.46 -15.39 4.63
N ALA A 231 17.98 -14.18 4.81
CA ALA A 231 19.15 -13.92 5.64
C ALA A 231 19.00 -12.60 6.41
N ARG A 232 19.81 -12.47 7.47
CA ARG A 232 19.96 -11.22 8.20
C ARG A 232 20.79 -10.24 7.38
N THR A 233 20.30 -9.02 7.24
CA THR A 233 20.98 -7.89 6.60
C THR A 233 21.17 -6.75 7.61
N VAL A 234 21.88 -5.69 7.22
CA VAL A 234 22.07 -4.50 8.07
C VAL A 234 20.73 -3.80 8.39
N ARG A 235 19.74 -3.87 7.50
CA ARG A 235 18.46 -3.15 7.61
C ARG A 235 17.27 -4.02 8.02
N ASN A 236 17.40 -5.35 7.98
CA ASN A 236 16.31 -6.28 8.27
C ASN A 236 16.87 -7.65 8.69
N ASP A 237 16.38 -8.16 9.83
CA ASP A 237 16.81 -9.44 10.39
C ASP A 237 16.27 -10.67 9.64
N ASN A 238 15.24 -10.51 8.80
CA ASN A 238 14.65 -11.57 7.99
C ASN A 238 14.41 -11.09 6.55
N SER A 239 15.48 -10.78 5.81
CA SER A 239 15.38 -10.37 4.40
C SER A 239 15.27 -11.59 3.50
N SER A 240 14.18 -11.68 2.75
CA SER A 240 14.12 -12.50 1.53
C SER A 240 14.99 -11.94 0.41
#